data_AF-A0A845YZE8-F1
#
_entry.id   AF-A0A845YZE8-F1
#
_cell.length_a   1.000
_cell.length_b   1.000
_cell.length_c   1.000
_cell.angle_alpha   90.00
_cell.angle_beta   90.00
_cell.angle_gamma   90.00
#
_symmetry.space_group_name_H-M   'P 1'
#
loop_
_entity.id
_entity.type
_entity.pdbx_description
1 polymer ?
#
loop_
_entity_poly.entity_id
_entity_poly.type
_entity_poly.pdbx_seq_one_letter_code
_entity_poly.pdbx_strand_id
1 'polypeptide(L)' 'MRFINPKIDYAFKRIFGSNQSQDILISFLNAIIYNGENTIKSLTIIN' A
#
# COMPACT_ATOMS: atom_id res chain seq x y z
N MET A 1 13.78 11.71 14.94
CA MET A 1 13.26 10.76 13.92
C MET A 1 12.15 11.45 13.14
N ARG A 2 12.08 11.29 11.82
CA ARG A 2 11.05 11.91 10.97
C ARG A 2 10.01 10.85 10.65
N PHE A 3 8.82 10.97 11.23
CA PHE A 3 7.72 10.04 10.99
C PHE A 3 6.97 10.43 9.72
N ILE A 4 6.59 9.44 8.92
CA ILE A 4 5.76 9.61 7.74
C ILE A 4 4.38 9.07 8.08
N ASN A 5 3.35 9.92 8.00
CA ASN A 5 1.98 9.51 8.26
C ASN A 5 1.36 9.01 6.94
N PRO A 6 1.07 7.69 6.80
CA PRO A 6 0.51 7.14 5.57
C PRO A 6 -0.93 7.62 5.28
N LYS A 7 -1.60 8.31 6.22
CA LYS A 7 -2.89 8.95 5.99
C LYS A 7 -2.80 10.18 5.06
N ILE A 8 -1.60 10.72 4.84
CA ILE A 8 -1.39 11.83 3.92
C ILE A 8 -1.14 11.25 2.51
N ASP A 9 -1.91 11.68 1.51
CA ASP A 9 -1.83 11.16 0.13
C ASP A 9 -0.40 11.15 -0.44
N TYR A 10 0.35 12.24 -0.28
CA TYR A 10 1.75 12.33 -0.71
C TYR A 10 2.66 11.31 0.00
N ALA A 11 2.44 11.08 1.29
CA ALA A 11 3.19 10.09 2.06
C ALA A 11 2.82 8.66 1.63
N PHE A 12 1.53 8.39 1.41
CA PHE A 12 1.05 7.11 0.88
C PHE A 12 1.68 6.81 -0.47
N LYS A 13 1.64 7.76 -1.41
CA LYS A 13 2.29 7.65 -2.73
C LYS A 13 3.81 7.49 -2.63
N ARG A 14 4.47 8.14 -1.66
CA ARG A 14 5.91 7.91 -1.43
C ARG A 14 6.25 6.51 -0.91
N ILE A 15 5.36 5.89 -0.14
CA ILE A 15 5.57 4.55 0.42
C ILE A 15 5.16 3.46 -0.58
N PHE A 16 4.04 3.66 -1.28
CA PHE A 16 3.36 2.63 -2.07
C PHE A 16 3.23 2.95 -3.57
N GLY A 17 3.58 4.16 -4.01
CA GLY A 17 3.40 4.62 -5.39
C GLY A 17 4.51 4.21 -6.37
N SER A 18 5.40 3.31 -5.98
CA SER A 18 6.42 2.74 -6.87
C SER A 18 6.06 1.31 -7.28
N ASN A 19 6.48 0.87 -8.47
CA ASN A 19 6.24 -0.52 -8.91
C ASN A 19 6.91 -1.54 -7.98
N GLN A 20 8.04 -1.18 -7.35
CA GLN A 20 8.74 -2.05 -6.39
C GLN A 20 7.97 -2.19 -5.07
N SER A 21 7.09 -1.25 -4.74
CA SER A 21 6.24 -1.30 -3.54
C SER A 21 4.90 -1.98 -3.76
N GLN A 22 4.64 -2.53 -4.96
CA GLN A 22 3.35 -3.15 -5.29
C GLN A 22 3.02 -4.34 -4.37
N ASP A 23 3.99 -5.20 -4.07
CA ASP A 23 3.80 -6.35 -3.16
C ASP A 23 3.52 -5.91 -1.71
N ILE A 24 4.13 -4.81 -1.29
CA ILE A 24 3.94 -4.21 0.04
C ILE A 24 2.55 -3.59 0.11
N LEU A 25 2.11 -2.91 -0.94
CA LEU A 25 0.76 -2.35 -1.04
C LEU A 25 -0.30 -3.46 -1.02
N ILE A 26 -0.08 -4.55 -1.77
CA ILE A 26 -0.96 -5.73 -1.73
C ILE A 26 -1.06 -6.29 -0.31
N SER A 27 0.09 -6.49 0.34
CA SER A 27 0.14 -7.02 1.71
C SER A 27 -0.56 -6.10 2.72
N PHE A 28 -0.37 -4.78 2.59
CA PHE A 28 -1.03 -3.78 3.42
C PHE A 28 -2.56 -3.79 3.25
N LEU A 29 -3.03 -3.84 2.00
CA LEU A 29 -4.47 -3.88 1.71
C LEU A 29 -5.11 -5.19 2.17
N ASN A 30 -4.44 -6.32 1.97
CA ASN A 30 -4.89 -7.61 2.51
C ASN A 30 -5.02 -7.57 4.05
N ALA A 31 -4.06 -6.95 4.74
CA ALA A 31 -4.12 -6.78 6.20
C ALA A 31 -5.30 -5.92 6.67
N ILE A 32 -5.60 -4.82 5.98
CA ILE A 32 -6.65 -3.88 6.40
C ILE A 32 -8.06 -4.29 5.95
N ILE A 33 -8.20 -4.74 4.70
CA ILE A 33 -9.51 -4.95 4.05
C ILE A 33 -9.97 -6.39 4.20
N TYR A 34 -9.03 -7.34 4.16
CA TYR A 34 -9.32 -8.78 4.15
C TYR A 34 -8.84 -9.47 5.41
N ASN A 35 -8.69 -8.74 6.53
CA ASN A 35 -8.28 -9.28 7.82
C ASN A 35 -6.96 -10.09 7.78
N GLY A 36 -6.05 -9.75 6.86
CA GLY A 36 -4.79 -10.47 6.65
C GLY A 36 -4.88 -11.65 5.69
N GLU A 37 -6.06 -11.96 5.15
CA GLU A 37 -6.20 -12.99 4.13
C GLU A 37 -5.57 -12.53 2.82
N ASN A 38 -4.85 -13.45 2.16
CA ASN A 38 -4.12 -13.17 0.93
C ASN A 38 -5.05 -13.22 -0.30
N THR A 39 -5.99 -12.28 -0.34
CA THR A 39 -7.07 -12.20 -1.34
C THR A 39 -6.63 -11.43 -2.59
N ILE A 40 -6.02 -10.26 -2.42
CA ILE A 40 -5.48 -9.47 -3.54
C ILE A 40 -4.21 -10.14 -4.05
N LYS A 41 -4.18 -10.50 -5.34
CA LYS A 41 -3.01 -11.07 -6.04
C LYS A 41 -2.32 -10.10 -7.00
N SER A 42 -3.06 -9.09 -7.45
CA SER A 42 -2.56 -8.07 -8.36
C SER A 42 -3.40 -6.80 -8.16
N LEU A 43 -2.78 -5.65 -8.38
CA LEU A 43 -3.44 -4.36 -8.39
C LEU A 43 -2.81 -3.47 -9.46
N THR A 44 -3.58 -2.51 -9.95
CA THR A 44 -3.11 -1.46 -10.85
C THR A 44 -3.40 -0.13 -10.20
N ILE A 45 -2.38 0.73 -10.11
CA ILE A 45 -2.56 2.10 -9.61
C ILE A 45 -3.13 2.94 -10.76
N ILE A 46 -4.36 3.40 -10.61
CA ILE A 46 -5.00 4.31 -11.54
C ILE A 46 -4.69 5.74 -11.06
N ASN A 47 -4.16 6.57 -11.94
CA ASN A 47 -3.75 7.93 -11.64
C ASN A 47 -4.90 8.92 -11.88
#